data_AF-A0AA96KK63-F1
#
_entry.id   AF-A0AA96KK63-F1
#
_cell.length_a   1.000
_cell.length_b   1.000
_cell.length_c   1.000
_cell.angle_alpha   90.00
_cell.angle_beta   90.00
_cell.angle_gamma   90.00
#
_symmetry.space_group_name_H-M   'P 1'
#
loop_
_entity.id
_entity.type
_entity.pdbx_description
1 polymer ?
#
loop_
_entity_poly.entity_id
_entity_poly.type
_entity_poly.pdbx_seq_one_letter_code
_entity_poly.pdbx_strand_id
1 'polypeptide(L)'
;MGFPIVTADQRKKEKSGIKGLILGEAGIGKTSLLWTIPENTTLFLDLEAGDLAVEGWEGDALRPKTWQECRDYAVYIGGPNPAHRPDQAYSQAHYDAVCEKFGDAKKLNKYDTFFIDSISVAGRFCLQWCKGQPQAISEKTGKLDMRGAYGLLGQEMIGWITHLQHTRNKNIWLLGILQERSDDYGRRIFEAQIDGSKTGLELPGILDQVVTMVDVPDVSGNSTRVFINHKINPMRYPAKDRSGRLDLQEPAHLGKLMQKIKGPVKSALERLEYGDPPPQAMTPINEPSTAVRTATNTGGQS
;
A
#
# COMPACT_ATOMS: atom_id res chain seq x y z
N MET A 1 -0.57 -39.32 5.10
CA MET A 1 0.07 -38.07 4.63
C MET A 1 0.74 -37.42 5.84
N GLY A 2 2.03 -37.11 5.75
CA GLY A 2 2.75 -36.42 6.83
C GLY A 2 2.32 -34.96 6.94
N PHE A 3 2.46 -34.37 8.13
CA PHE A 3 2.20 -32.94 8.35
C PHE A 3 3.16 -32.11 7.47
N PRO A 4 2.68 -31.19 6.62
CA PRO A 4 3.50 -30.54 5.60
C PRO A 4 4.34 -29.39 6.18
N ILE A 5 5.35 -29.73 6.98
CA ILE A 5 6.29 -28.75 7.53
C ILE A 5 7.24 -28.28 6.42
N VAL A 6 7.22 -26.99 6.12
CA VAL A 6 8.24 -26.36 5.28
C VAL A 6 9.49 -26.12 6.13
N THR A 7 10.57 -26.83 5.83
CA THR A 7 11.84 -26.72 6.56
C THR A 7 12.48 -25.33 6.36
N ALA A 8 13.39 -24.95 7.26
CA ALA A 8 14.10 -23.67 7.15
C ALA A 8 14.86 -23.53 5.81
N ASP A 9 15.44 -24.61 5.31
CA ASP A 9 16.15 -24.63 4.03
C ASP A 9 15.21 -24.55 2.82
N GLN A 10 14.05 -25.20 2.88
CA GLN A 10 13.00 -25.03 1.87
C GLN A 10 12.50 -23.58 1.85
N ARG A 11 12.21 -22.99 3.02
CA ARG A 11 11.80 -21.58 3.15
C ARG A 11 12.85 -20.61 2.61
N LYS A 12 14.14 -20.88 2.81
CA LYS A 12 15.24 -20.05 2.27
C LYS A 12 15.38 -20.18 0.75
N LYS A 13 15.00 -21.33 0.18
CA LYS A 13 15.03 -21.58 -1.28
C LYS A 13 13.82 -21.02 -2.01
N GLU A 14 12.70 -20.80 -1.33
CA GLU A 14 11.53 -20.14 -1.90
C GLU A 14 11.85 -18.70 -2.29
N LYS A 15 11.69 -18.36 -3.59
CA LYS A 15 11.78 -16.98 -4.06
C LYS A 15 10.62 -16.18 -3.47
N SER A 16 10.93 -15.25 -2.57
CA SER A 16 9.98 -14.26 -2.08
C SER A 16 10.13 -12.96 -2.87
N GLY A 17 9.04 -12.51 -3.47
CA GLY A 17 8.93 -11.23 -4.16
C GLY A 17 8.49 -10.12 -3.22
N ILE A 18 8.88 -8.89 -3.57
CA ILE A 18 8.62 -7.70 -2.74
C ILE A 18 7.18 -7.21 -2.99
N LYS A 19 6.42 -6.93 -1.93
CA LYS A 19 5.09 -6.31 -2.01
C LYS A 19 5.18 -4.88 -1.52
N GLY A 20 5.21 -3.93 -2.44
CA GLY A 20 5.51 -2.54 -2.12
C GLY A 20 4.49 -1.55 -2.66
N LEU A 21 4.35 -0.44 -1.94
CA LEU A 21 3.64 0.77 -2.37
C LEU A 21 4.62 1.93 -2.37
N ILE A 22 4.64 2.69 -3.46
CA ILE A 22 5.38 3.95 -3.57
C ILE A 22 4.37 5.08 -3.65
N LEU A 23 4.41 5.96 -2.65
CA LEU A 23 3.63 7.18 -2.57
C LEU A 23 4.49 8.35 -2.98
N GLY A 24 3.89 9.35 -3.59
CA GLY A 24 4.58 10.60 -3.91
C GLY A 24 3.61 11.58 -4.54
N GLU A 25 3.92 12.86 -4.46
CA GLU A 25 3.09 13.91 -5.04
C GLU A 25 2.90 13.71 -6.55
N ALA A 26 1.85 14.30 -7.10
CA ALA A 26 1.63 14.30 -8.54
C ALA A 26 2.84 14.98 -9.24
N GLY A 27 3.31 14.41 -10.35
CA GLY A 27 4.42 14.99 -11.12
C GLY A 27 5.84 14.70 -10.60
N ILE A 28 6.02 14.11 -9.42
CA ILE A 28 7.36 13.82 -8.86
C ILE A 28 8.17 12.77 -9.66
N GLY A 29 7.53 12.10 -10.63
CA GLY A 29 8.16 11.10 -11.49
C GLY A 29 8.15 9.68 -10.93
N LYS A 30 7.07 9.27 -10.24
CA LYS A 30 6.90 7.88 -9.79
C LYS A 30 7.02 6.88 -10.95
N THR A 31 6.35 7.15 -12.07
CA THR A 31 6.37 6.30 -13.28
C THR A 31 7.76 6.18 -13.89
N SER A 32 8.61 7.21 -13.75
CA SER A 32 10.00 7.20 -14.24
C SER A 32 10.88 6.15 -13.53
N LEU A 33 10.42 5.57 -12.42
CA LEU A 33 11.12 4.48 -11.76
C LEU A 33 11.18 3.19 -12.61
N LEU A 34 10.34 3.06 -13.64
CA LEU A 34 10.42 1.97 -14.62
C LEU A 34 11.80 1.88 -15.30
N TRP A 35 12.46 3.02 -15.54
CA TRP A 35 13.83 3.09 -16.09
C TRP A 35 14.90 2.54 -15.16
N THR A 36 14.55 2.30 -13.89
CA THR A 36 15.50 1.87 -12.85
C THR A 36 15.42 0.36 -12.58
N ILE A 37 14.57 -0.37 -13.31
CA ILE A 37 14.37 -1.82 -13.20
C ILE A 37 14.45 -2.47 -14.60
N PRO A 38 14.74 -3.78 -14.71
CA PRO A 38 14.93 -4.41 -16.01
C PRO A 38 13.61 -4.51 -16.79
N GLU A 39 13.55 -3.92 -17.99
CA GLU A 39 12.36 -3.87 -18.84
C GLU A 39 11.89 -5.26 -19.30
N ASN A 40 12.82 -6.15 -19.66
CA ASN A 40 12.54 -7.49 -20.18
C ASN A 40 11.88 -8.45 -19.16
N THR A 41 11.96 -8.12 -17.88
CA THR A 41 11.37 -8.89 -16.77
C THR A 41 10.35 -8.08 -15.96
N THR A 42 9.93 -6.92 -16.47
CA THR A 42 8.93 -6.07 -15.85
C THR A 42 7.69 -5.98 -16.74
N LEU A 43 6.52 -6.21 -16.15
CA LEU A 43 5.24 -5.90 -16.78
C LEU A 43 4.66 -4.63 -16.16
N PHE A 44 4.41 -3.62 -16.99
CA PHE A 44 3.79 -2.38 -16.58
C PHE A 44 2.26 -2.48 -16.69
N LEU A 45 1.52 -2.22 -15.60
CA LEU A 45 0.07 -2.06 -15.60
C LEU A 45 -0.23 -0.57 -15.52
N ASP A 46 -0.52 0.03 -16.66
CA ASP A 46 -0.80 1.45 -16.82
C ASP A 46 -2.31 1.73 -16.76
N LEU A 47 -2.74 2.28 -15.62
CA LEU A 47 -4.10 2.74 -15.36
C LEU A 47 -4.22 4.26 -15.50
N GLU A 48 -3.14 5.03 -15.32
CA GLU A 48 -3.15 6.51 -15.41
C GLU A 48 -3.00 7.07 -16.83
N ALA A 49 -2.79 6.21 -17.84
CA ALA A 49 -2.38 6.63 -19.19
C ALA A 49 -1.07 7.45 -19.12
N GLY A 50 -0.12 6.95 -18.32
CA GLY A 50 1.15 7.60 -17.99
C GLY A 50 2.20 7.58 -19.10
N ASP A 51 1.80 7.32 -20.36
CA ASP A 51 2.68 7.09 -21.51
C ASP A 51 3.74 8.19 -21.69
N LEU A 52 3.40 9.44 -21.36
CA LEU A 52 4.33 10.58 -21.48
C LEU A 52 5.56 10.49 -20.58
N ALA A 53 5.45 9.86 -19.39
CA ALA A 53 6.57 9.76 -18.45
C ALA A 53 7.56 8.62 -18.80
N VAL A 54 7.18 7.76 -19.74
CA VAL A 54 7.92 6.56 -20.14
C VAL A 54 7.98 6.42 -21.66
N GLU A 55 7.91 7.53 -22.38
CA GLU A 55 8.15 7.57 -23.82
C GLU A 55 9.53 6.95 -24.13
N GLY A 56 9.54 5.91 -24.96
CA GLY A 56 10.75 5.16 -25.32
C GLY A 56 11.11 3.99 -24.39
N TRP A 57 10.35 3.73 -23.32
CA TRP A 57 10.55 2.52 -22.50
C TRP A 57 10.06 1.28 -23.27
N GLU A 58 10.92 0.29 -23.47
CA GLU A 58 10.66 -0.84 -24.38
C GLU A 58 10.01 -2.05 -23.70
N GLY A 59 9.60 -1.94 -22.43
CA GLY A 59 8.96 -3.02 -21.70
C GLY A 59 7.49 -3.23 -22.05
N ASP A 60 6.99 -4.43 -21.74
CA ASP A 60 5.60 -4.79 -22.01
C ASP A 60 4.63 -4.06 -21.07
N ALA A 61 3.44 -3.73 -21.57
CA ALA A 61 2.40 -3.05 -20.80
C ALA A 61 1.00 -3.67 -20.97
N LEU A 62 0.18 -3.57 -19.91
CA LEU A 62 -1.26 -3.81 -19.90
C LEU A 62 -1.97 -2.52 -19.48
N ARG A 63 -3.11 -2.23 -20.10
CA ARG A 63 -3.89 -1.01 -19.85
C ARG A 63 -5.32 -1.33 -19.41
N PRO A 64 -5.53 -1.74 -18.15
CA PRO A 64 -6.88 -1.97 -17.64
C PRO A 64 -7.69 -0.67 -17.62
N LYS A 65 -8.92 -0.73 -18.11
CA LYS A 65 -9.88 0.38 -18.20
C LYS A 65 -11.07 0.22 -17.26
N THR A 66 -11.21 -0.94 -16.63
CA THR A 66 -12.34 -1.27 -15.75
C THR A 66 -11.87 -1.97 -14.48
N TRP A 67 -12.72 -1.96 -13.46
CA TRP A 67 -12.48 -2.74 -12.24
C TRP A 67 -12.40 -4.25 -12.53
N GLN A 68 -13.25 -4.74 -13.44
CA GLN A 68 -13.22 -6.16 -13.82
C GLN A 68 -11.86 -6.54 -14.41
N GLU A 69 -11.30 -5.73 -15.32
CA GLU A 69 -9.97 -6.00 -15.88
C GLU A 69 -8.87 -5.96 -14.81
N CYS A 70 -8.97 -5.07 -13.81
CA CYS A 70 -8.05 -5.07 -12.67
C CYS A 70 -8.11 -6.40 -11.89
N ARG A 71 -9.31 -6.97 -11.70
CA ARG A 71 -9.52 -8.28 -11.05
C ARG A 71 -9.05 -9.43 -11.92
N ASP A 72 -9.34 -9.39 -13.22
CA ASP A 72 -8.92 -10.40 -14.20
C ASP A 72 -7.39 -10.49 -14.21
N TYR A 73 -6.68 -9.35 -14.32
CA TYR A 73 -5.22 -9.35 -14.30
C TYR A 73 -4.67 -9.81 -12.95
N ALA A 74 -5.28 -9.42 -11.84
CA ALA A 74 -4.82 -9.88 -10.53
C ALA A 74 -4.94 -11.41 -10.38
N VAL A 75 -6.05 -12.04 -10.80
CA VAL A 75 -6.18 -13.51 -10.77
C VAL A 75 -5.23 -14.16 -11.76
N TYR A 76 -5.01 -13.54 -12.91
CA TYR A 76 -4.09 -14.06 -13.92
C TYR A 76 -2.64 -14.08 -13.42
N ILE A 77 -2.24 -13.05 -12.68
CA ILE A 77 -0.92 -12.91 -12.05
C ILE A 77 -0.78 -13.82 -10.84
N GLY A 78 -1.79 -13.84 -9.96
CA GLY A 78 -1.74 -14.50 -8.66
C GLY A 78 -2.12 -15.98 -8.68
N GLY A 79 -2.80 -16.43 -9.74
CA GLY A 79 -3.45 -17.73 -9.77
C GLY A 79 -4.76 -17.74 -8.96
N PRO A 80 -5.46 -18.88 -8.94
CA PRO A 80 -6.70 -19.01 -8.19
C PRO A 80 -6.44 -19.07 -6.68
N ASN A 81 -7.35 -18.50 -5.90
CA ASN A 81 -7.39 -18.68 -4.45
C ASN A 81 -8.23 -19.93 -4.11
N PRO A 82 -7.61 -21.02 -3.60
CA PRO A 82 -8.31 -22.27 -3.33
C PRO A 82 -9.36 -22.17 -2.20
N ALA A 83 -9.29 -21.11 -1.38
CA ALA A 83 -10.27 -20.88 -0.32
C ALA A 83 -11.58 -20.24 -0.83
N HIS A 84 -11.60 -19.75 -2.08
CA HIS A 84 -12.75 -19.04 -2.63
C HIS A 84 -13.71 -19.99 -3.34
N ARG A 85 -15.01 -19.79 -3.13
CA ARG A 85 -16.07 -20.51 -3.85
C ARG A 85 -16.13 -20.06 -5.32
N PRO A 86 -16.69 -20.87 -6.24
CA PRO A 86 -16.72 -20.56 -7.67
C PRO A 86 -17.33 -19.19 -8.02
N ASP A 87 -18.33 -18.73 -7.27
CA ASP A 87 -19.03 -17.46 -7.46
C ASP A 87 -18.22 -16.23 -7.04
N GLN A 88 -17.11 -16.42 -6.33
CA GLN A 88 -16.32 -15.33 -5.78
C GLN A 88 -15.21 -14.89 -6.73
N ALA A 89 -14.84 -13.61 -6.69
CA ALA A 89 -13.64 -13.12 -7.37
C ALA A 89 -12.41 -13.91 -6.91
N TYR A 90 -11.47 -14.13 -7.82
CA TYR A 90 -10.23 -14.89 -7.60
C TYR A 90 -10.42 -16.40 -7.35
N SER A 91 -11.61 -16.96 -7.58
CA SER A 91 -11.84 -18.41 -7.51
C SER A 91 -11.13 -19.18 -8.64
N GLN A 92 -11.14 -20.52 -8.57
CA GLN A 92 -10.70 -21.38 -9.68
C GLN A 92 -11.49 -21.09 -10.95
N ALA A 93 -12.82 -20.97 -10.86
CA ALA A 93 -13.67 -20.65 -12.02
C ALA A 93 -13.34 -19.29 -12.64
N HIS A 94 -13.04 -18.28 -11.80
CA HIS A 94 -12.60 -16.98 -12.29
C HIS A 94 -11.24 -17.08 -13.02
N TYR A 95 -10.28 -17.82 -12.46
CA TYR A 95 -8.98 -18.03 -13.08
C TYR A 95 -9.08 -18.77 -14.43
N ASP A 96 -9.91 -19.82 -14.49
CA ASP A 96 -10.10 -20.62 -15.70
C ASP A 96 -10.72 -19.78 -16.83
N ALA A 97 -11.75 -18.99 -16.51
CA ALA A 97 -12.37 -18.06 -17.48
C ALA A 97 -11.37 -17.01 -18.00
N VAL A 98 -10.49 -16.51 -17.13
CA VAL A 98 -9.44 -15.57 -17.53
C VAL A 98 -8.36 -16.26 -18.37
N CYS A 99 -7.99 -17.50 -18.06
CA CYS A 99 -7.07 -18.30 -18.89
C CYS A 99 -7.66 -18.65 -20.26
N GLU A 100 -8.97 -18.88 -20.36
CA GLU A 100 -9.66 -19.07 -21.64
C GLU A 100 -9.57 -17.78 -22.49
N LYS A 101 -9.77 -16.62 -21.87
CA LYS A 101 -9.71 -15.31 -22.53
C LYS A 101 -8.30 -14.90 -22.95
N PHE A 102 -7.29 -15.12 -22.09
CA PHE A 102 -5.93 -14.61 -22.29
C PHE A 102 -4.91 -15.68 -22.72
N GLY A 103 -5.26 -16.96 -22.65
CA GLY A 103 -4.35 -18.09 -22.83
C GLY A 103 -3.57 -18.46 -21.55
N ASP A 104 -2.66 -19.42 -21.68
CA ASP A 104 -1.89 -19.99 -20.55
C ASP A 104 -1.09 -18.90 -19.79
N ALA A 105 -1.31 -18.81 -18.48
CA ALA A 105 -0.62 -17.88 -17.57
C ALA A 105 0.90 -18.08 -17.52
N LYS A 106 1.44 -19.19 -18.02
CA LYS A 106 2.89 -19.40 -18.16
C LYS A 106 3.59 -18.30 -18.96
N LYS A 107 2.89 -17.55 -19.84
CA LYS A 107 3.49 -16.38 -20.50
C LYS A 107 3.94 -15.29 -19.53
N LEU A 108 3.36 -15.24 -18.32
CA LEU A 108 3.79 -14.33 -17.25
C LEU A 108 5.06 -14.78 -16.53
N ASN A 109 5.57 -15.99 -16.81
CA ASN A 109 6.77 -16.51 -16.14
C ASN A 109 8.03 -15.70 -16.45
N LYS A 110 8.06 -15.00 -17.60
CA LYS A 110 9.18 -14.12 -17.97
C LYS A 110 9.28 -12.86 -17.11
N TYR A 111 8.19 -12.42 -16.49
CA TYR A 111 8.19 -11.22 -15.64
C TYR A 111 8.46 -11.58 -14.18
N ASP A 112 9.43 -10.92 -13.57
CA ASP A 112 9.67 -10.99 -12.13
C ASP A 112 8.96 -9.86 -11.38
N THR A 113 8.66 -8.75 -12.06
CA THR A 113 8.10 -7.53 -11.46
C THR A 113 6.84 -7.08 -12.18
N PHE A 114 5.80 -6.78 -11.42
CA PHE A 114 4.60 -6.10 -11.90
C PHE A 114 4.56 -4.72 -11.27
N PHE A 115 4.64 -3.71 -12.13
CA PHE A 115 4.65 -2.30 -11.74
C PHE A 115 3.28 -1.72 -12.10
N ILE A 116 2.51 -1.26 -11.12
CA ILE A 116 1.09 -0.93 -11.27
C ILE A 116 0.90 0.56 -10.96
N ASP A 117 0.57 1.34 -11.97
CA ASP A 117 0.38 2.80 -11.88
C ASP A 117 -1.04 3.19 -12.31
N SER A 118 -1.99 3.48 -11.43
CA SER A 118 -1.86 3.66 -9.99
C SER A 118 -2.99 2.99 -9.21
N ILE A 119 -2.73 2.70 -7.92
CA ILE A 119 -3.74 2.26 -6.95
C ILE A 119 -4.87 3.28 -6.80
N SER A 120 -4.57 4.57 -6.99
CA SER A 120 -5.55 5.65 -6.94
C SER A 120 -6.56 5.55 -8.09
N VAL A 121 -6.13 5.19 -9.31
CA VAL A 121 -7.08 4.91 -10.42
C VAL A 121 -7.85 3.62 -10.19
N ALA A 122 -7.17 2.56 -9.72
CA ALA A 122 -7.83 1.30 -9.40
C ALA A 122 -8.98 1.52 -8.39
N GLY A 123 -8.75 2.35 -7.38
CA GLY A 123 -9.77 2.80 -6.42
C GLY A 123 -10.96 3.50 -7.09
N ARG A 124 -10.71 4.41 -8.04
CA ARG A 124 -11.78 5.09 -8.81
C ARG A 124 -12.59 4.11 -9.65
N PHE A 125 -11.93 3.18 -10.36
CA PHE A 125 -12.60 2.14 -11.12
C PHE A 125 -13.44 1.23 -10.21
N CYS A 126 -12.89 0.84 -9.06
CA CYS A 126 -13.59 0.04 -8.08
C CYS A 126 -14.83 0.76 -7.56
N LEU A 127 -14.71 2.04 -7.15
CA LEU A 127 -15.84 2.80 -6.63
C LEU A 127 -16.94 2.94 -7.69
N GLN A 128 -16.57 3.20 -8.94
CA GLN A 128 -17.54 3.28 -10.02
C GLN A 128 -18.27 1.95 -10.26
N TRP A 129 -17.54 0.83 -10.18
CA TRP A 129 -18.15 -0.51 -10.24
C TRP A 129 -19.06 -0.78 -9.03
N CYS A 130 -18.63 -0.40 -7.82
CA CYS A 130 -19.39 -0.58 -6.58
C CYS A 130 -20.73 0.16 -6.59
N LYS A 131 -20.80 1.36 -7.18
CA LYS A 131 -22.06 2.12 -7.33
C LYS A 131 -23.13 1.38 -8.15
N GLY A 132 -22.73 0.46 -9.01
CA GLY A 132 -23.64 -0.36 -9.80
C GLY A 132 -24.08 -1.67 -9.12
N GLN A 133 -23.58 -1.97 -7.91
CA GLN A 133 -23.85 -3.24 -7.24
C GLN A 133 -25.10 -3.17 -6.36
N PRO A 134 -25.79 -4.30 -6.12
CA PRO A 134 -26.99 -4.35 -5.27
C PRO A 134 -26.76 -3.78 -3.87
N GLN A 135 -25.58 -3.99 -3.29
CA GLN A 135 -25.21 -3.47 -1.95
C GLN A 135 -25.14 -1.94 -1.90
N ALA A 136 -25.03 -1.26 -3.05
CA ALA A 136 -25.05 0.19 -3.15
C ALA A 136 -26.45 0.73 -3.49
N ILE A 137 -27.51 -0.09 -3.44
CA ILE A 137 -28.89 0.35 -3.68
C ILE A 137 -29.67 0.27 -2.37
N SER A 138 -30.32 1.37 -2.00
CA SER A 138 -31.17 1.43 -0.81
C SER A 138 -32.43 0.60 -1.00
N GLU A 139 -32.63 -0.44 -0.20
CA GLU A 139 -33.86 -1.25 -0.21
C GLU A 139 -35.13 -0.41 0.03
N LYS A 140 -35.01 0.67 0.82
CA LYS A 140 -36.13 1.57 1.15
C LYS A 140 -36.54 2.50 0.02
N THR A 141 -35.57 2.97 -0.78
CA THR A 141 -35.79 4.07 -1.74
C THR A 141 -35.50 3.69 -3.19
N GLY A 142 -34.86 2.56 -3.44
CA GLY A 142 -34.35 2.16 -4.75
C GLY A 142 -33.24 3.07 -5.31
N LYS A 143 -32.78 4.07 -4.54
CA LYS A 143 -31.75 5.02 -4.95
C LYS A 143 -30.36 4.56 -4.52
N LEU A 144 -29.34 5.13 -5.16
CA LEU A 144 -27.93 4.91 -4.82
C LEU A 144 -27.64 5.27 -3.35
N ASP A 145 -27.18 4.28 -2.59
CA ASP A 145 -26.63 4.42 -1.24
C ASP A 145 -25.11 4.47 -1.30
N MET A 146 -24.57 5.67 -1.12
CA MET A 146 -23.13 5.90 -1.09
C MET A 146 -22.44 5.21 0.08
N ARG A 147 -23.12 4.98 1.22
CA ARG A 147 -22.51 4.28 2.36
C ARG A 147 -22.26 2.81 2.02
N GLY A 148 -23.24 2.15 1.40
CA GLY A 148 -23.09 0.80 0.86
C GLY A 148 -21.97 0.70 -0.17
N ALA A 149 -21.90 1.66 -1.10
CA ALA A 149 -20.85 1.72 -2.11
C ALA A 149 -19.43 1.84 -1.50
N TYR A 150 -19.23 2.71 -0.52
CA TYR A 150 -17.93 2.85 0.16
C TYR A 150 -17.57 1.64 1.04
N GLY A 151 -18.58 0.99 1.64
CA GLY A 151 -18.38 -0.26 2.36
C GLY A 151 -17.85 -1.37 1.46
N LEU A 152 -18.48 -1.53 0.28
CA LEU A 152 -18.08 -2.51 -0.73
C LEU A 152 -16.72 -2.16 -1.36
N LEU A 153 -16.45 -0.88 -1.63
CA LEU A 153 -15.16 -0.40 -2.13
C LEU A 153 -14.01 -0.87 -1.24
N GLY A 154 -14.14 -0.68 0.07
CA GLY A 154 -13.12 -1.11 1.03
C GLY A 154 -12.90 -2.62 1.00
N GLN A 155 -13.95 -3.42 0.86
CA GLN A 155 -13.86 -4.88 0.77
C GLN A 155 -13.17 -5.33 -0.52
N GLU A 156 -13.58 -4.78 -1.66
CA GLU A 156 -13.05 -5.14 -2.98
C GLU A 156 -11.59 -4.73 -3.15
N MET A 157 -11.23 -3.51 -2.76
CA MET A 157 -9.83 -3.03 -2.84
C MET A 157 -8.90 -3.84 -1.93
N ILE A 158 -9.31 -4.12 -0.69
CA ILE A 158 -8.51 -4.95 0.22
C ILE A 158 -8.36 -6.37 -0.35
N GLY A 159 -9.44 -6.95 -0.90
CA GLY A 159 -9.39 -8.25 -1.56
C GLY A 159 -8.41 -8.28 -2.73
N TRP A 160 -8.42 -7.25 -3.58
CA TRP A 160 -7.52 -7.10 -4.71
C TRP A 160 -6.04 -6.99 -4.29
N ILE A 161 -5.74 -6.10 -3.34
CA ILE A 161 -4.38 -5.88 -2.84
C ILE A 161 -3.87 -7.15 -2.15
N THR A 162 -4.69 -7.80 -1.33
CA THR A 162 -4.34 -9.04 -0.62
C THR A 162 -4.08 -10.18 -1.61
N HIS A 163 -4.88 -10.28 -2.67
CA HIS A 163 -4.67 -11.28 -3.70
C HIS A 163 -3.31 -11.11 -4.41
N LEU A 164 -2.96 -9.88 -4.81
CA LEU A 164 -1.64 -9.57 -5.37
C LEU A 164 -0.49 -9.79 -4.38
N GLN A 165 -0.74 -9.55 -3.09
CA GLN A 165 0.21 -9.81 -2.01
C GLN A 165 0.51 -11.32 -1.86
N HIS A 166 -0.45 -12.20 -2.13
CA HIS A 166 -0.25 -13.65 -2.07
C HIS A 166 0.58 -14.23 -3.23
N THR A 167 0.86 -13.47 -4.29
CA THR A 167 1.69 -13.92 -5.43
C THR A 167 3.17 -14.06 -5.04
N ARG A 168 3.53 -15.09 -4.25
CA ARG A 168 4.81 -15.17 -3.52
C ARG A 168 6.08 -14.96 -4.36
N ASN A 169 6.10 -15.43 -5.60
CA ASN A 169 7.29 -15.46 -6.46
C ASN A 169 7.49 -14.21 -7.33
N LYS A 170 6.63 -13.18 -7.21
CA LYS A 170 6.67 -11.96 -8.04
C LYS A 170 6.82 -10.71 -7.19
N ASN A 171 7.56 -9.71 -7.66
CA ASN A 171 7.56 -8.38 -7.06
C ASN A 171 6.32 -7.64 -7.55
N ILE A 172 5.57 -7.03 -6.64
CA ILE A 172 4.41 -6.18 -6.95
C ILE A 172 4.71 -4.81 -6.38
N TRP A 173 4.74 -3.80 -7.25
CA TRP A 173 4.89 -2.40 -6.87
C TRP A 173 3.65 -1.63 -7.30
N LEU A 174 2.91 -1.12 -6.32
CA LEU A 174 1.79 -0.23 -6.51
C LEU A 174 2.29 1.21 -6.43
N LEU A 175 1.88 2.07 -7.34
CA LEU A 175 2.09 3.50 -7.22
C LEU A 175 0.81 4.17 -6.70
N GLY A 176 0.96 5.18 -5.87
CA GLY A 176 -0.15 5.99 -5.39
C GLY A 176 0.24 7.46 -5.25
N ILE A 177 -0.77 8.32 -5.25
CA ILE A 177 -0.58 9.74 -4.98
C ILE A 177 -0.48 9.96 -3.48
N LEU A 178 0.52 10.72 -3.05
CA LEU A 178 0.58 11.26 -1.70
C LEU A 178 -0.20 12.57 -1.66
N GLN A 179 -1.11 12.71 -0.70
CA GLN A 179 -1.80 13.97 -0.43
C GLN A 179 -1.40 14.52 0.94
N GLU A 180 -1.32 15.83 1.01
CA GLU A 180 -1.16 16.58 2.25
C GLU A 180 -2.53 17.13 2.70
N ARG A 181 -2.83 16.95 3.98
CA ARG A 181 -4.01 17.53 4.64
C ARG A 181 -3.58 18.25 5.91
N SER A 182 -4.34 19.25 6.31
CA SER A 182 -4.20 19.89 7.62
C SER A 182 -5.24 19.33 8.57
N ASP A 183 -4.83 18.95 9.78
CA ASP A 183 -5.79 18.67 10.86
C ASP A 183 -6.38 19.96 11.45
N ASP A 184 -7.33 19.80 12.38
CA ASP A 184 -8.01 20.92 13.06
C ASP A 184 -7.05 21.82 13.87
N TYR A 185 -5.80 21.37 14.08
CA TYR A 185 -4.75 22.10 14.79
C TYR A 185 -3.68 22.67 13.83
N GLY A 186 -3.92 22.61 12.51
CA GLY A 186 -3.01 23.12 11.50
C GLY A 186 -1.75 22.27 11.29
N ARG A 187 -1.73 21.02 11.79
CA ARG A 187 -0.61 20.09 11.58
C ARG A 187 -0.77 19.41 10.23
N ARG A 188 0.33 19.35 9.48
CA ARG A 188 0.41 18.63 8.21
C ARG A 188 0.33 17.12 8.46
N ILE A 189 -0.59 16.47 7.79
CA ILE A 189 -0.79 15.01 7.74
C ILE A 189 -0.62 14.58 6.29
N PHE A 190 0.24 13.59 6.07
CA PHE A 190 0.48 13.00 4.76
C PHE A 190 -0.13 11.61 4.69
N GLU A 191 -0.82 11.30 3.60
CA GLU A 191 -1.46 10.02 3.41
C GLU A 191 -1.64 9.67 1.93
N ALA A 192 -1.94 8.41 1.64
CA ALA A 192 -2.28 7.98 0.30
C ALA A 192 -3.65 8.53 -0.13
N GLN A 193 -3.72 9.14 -1.31
CA GLN A 193 -4.98 9.54 -1.92
C GLN A 193 -5.66 8.31 -2.55
N ILE A 194 -6.59 7.72 -1.80
CA ILE A 194 -7.38 6.57 -2.24
C ILE A 194 -8.83 6.80 -1.83
N ASP A 195 -9.76 6.45 -2.71
CA ASP A 195 -11.18 6.49 -2.40
C ASP A 195 -11.52 5.55 -1.24
N GLY A 196 -12.19 6.09 -0.21
CA GLY A 196 -12.57 5.36 0.99
C GLY A 196 -11.44 5.25 2.02
N SER A 197 -11.77 5.47 3.30
CA SER A 197 -10.80 5.50 4.40
C SER A 197 -10.20 4.13 4.73
N LYS A 198 -10.98 3.05 4.59
CA LYS A 198 -10.57 1.70 5.02
C LYS A 198 -9.34 1.20 4.27
N THR A 199 -9.31 1.37 2.94
CA THR A 199 -8.20 0.88 2.10
C THR A 199 -6.87 1.51 2.50
N GLY A 200 -6.84 2.84 2.67
CA GLY A 200 -5.66 3.59 3.09
C GLY A 200 -5.09 3.12 4.43
N LEU A 201 -5.96 2.85 5.41
CA LEU A 201 -5.59 2.42 6.75
C LEU A 201 -5.00 1.01 6.80
N GLU A 202 -5.49 0.10 5.95
CA GLU A 202 -5.11 -1.32 5.95
C GLU A 202 -3.86 -1.61 5.10
N LEU A 203 -3.56 -0.75 4.13
CA LEU A 203 -2.41 -0.90 3.22
C LEU A 203 -1.08 -1.19 3.94
N PRO A 204 -0.71 -0.47 5.02
CA PRO A 204 0.49 -0.76 5.79
C PRO A 204 0.42 -2.08 6.56
N GLY A 205 -0.74 -2.70 6.77
CA GLY A 205 -0.85 -4.04 7.35
C GLY A 205 -0.54 -5.14 6.32
N ILE A 206 -1.04 -4.94 5.10
CA ILE A 206 -1.02 -5.93 4.01
C ILE A 206 0.34 -5.98 3.30
N LEU A 207 0.88 -4.82 2.89
CA LEU A 207 2.11 -4.76 2.09
C LEU A 207 3.36 -5.03 2.94
N ASP A 208 4.51 -5.31 2.33
CA ASP A 208 5.78 -5.42 3.04
C ASP A 208 6.51 -4.08 3.09
N GLN A 209 6.41 -3.31 2.01
CA GLN A 209 7.05 -2.00 1.85
C GLN A 209 5.99 -0.93 1.64
N VAL A 210 6.12 0.19 2.34
CA VAL A 210 5.45 1.46 2.03
C VAL A 210 6.55 2.50 1.98
N VAL A 211 6.72 3.15 0.84
CA VAL A 211 7.83 4.07 0.60
C VAL A 211 7.23 5.39 0.14
N THR A 212 7.68 6.50 0.69
CA THR A 212 7.30 7.83 0.19
C THR A 212 8.46 8.45 -0.58
N MET A 213 8.24 8.77 -1.84
CA MET A 213 9.15 9.50 -2.71
C MET A 213 8.93 11.00 -2.53
N VAL A 214 9.99 11.74 -2.25
CA VAL A 214 9.97 13.19 -1.99
C VAL A 214 11.18 13.88 -2.62
N ASP A 215 11.04 15.17 -2.90
CA ASP A 215 12.15 16.04 -3.27
C ASP A 215 12.80 16.62 -2.02
N VAL A 216 14.11 16.45 -1.90
CA VAL A 216 14.91 17.04 -0.82
C VAL A 216 15.88 18.05 -1.44
N PRO A 217 15.78 19.35 -1.09
CA PRO A 217 16.74 20.34 -1.51
C PRO A 217 18.07 20.13 -0.79
N ASP A 218 19.17 20.22 -1.53
CA ASP A 218 20.52 20.31 -0.96
C ASP A 218 20.83 21.74 -0.49
N VAL A 219 21.97 21.91 0.17
CA VAL A 219 22.46 23.21 0.67
C VAL A 219 22.73 24.24 -0.44
N SER A 220 22.83 23.80 -1.70
CA SER A 220 23.02 24.63 -2.88
C SER A 220 21.71 24.94 -3.61
N GLY A 221 20.57 24.45 -3.11
CA GLY A 221 19.25 24.65 -3.69
C GLY A 221 18.88 23.67 -4.80
N ASN A 222 19.69 22.64 -5.10
CA ASN A 222 19.32 21.59 -6.04
C ASN A 222 18.46 20.54 -5.33
N SER A 223 17.32 20.18 -5.91
CA SER A 223 16.47 19.13 -5.37
C SER A 223 16.87 17.76 -5.90
N THR A 224 17.00 16.79 -4.99
CA THR A 224 17.19 15.37 -5.33
C THR A 224 16.02 14.56 -4.81
N ARG A 225 15.52 13.66 -5.67
CA ARG A 225 14.45 12.72 -5.31
C ARG A 225 15.01 11.59 -4.44
N VAL A 226 14.39 11.40 -3.28
CA VAL A 226 14.73 10.34 -2.33
C VAL A 226 13.50 9.55 -1.92
N PHE A 227 13.73 8.35 -1.42
CA PHE A 227 12.75 7.49 -0.79
C PHE A 227 12.87 7.58 0.74
N ILE A 228 11.74 7.82 1.41
CA ILE A 228 11.58 7.71 2.86
C ILE A 228 11.00 6.34 3.17
N ASN A 229 11.73 5.53 3.93
CA ASN A 229 11.43 4.10 4.09
C ASN A 229 10.96 3.72 5.50
N HIS A 230 11.16 4.57 6.51
CA HIS A 230 10.89 4.22 7.91
C HIS A 230 9.60 4.86 8.44
N LYS A 231 8.81 4.07 9.17
CA LYS A 231 7.57 4.55 9.81
C LYS A 231 7.82 5.72 10.77
N ILE A 232 8.89 5.62 11.55
CA ILE A 232 9.33 6.71 12.43
C ILE A 232 10.30 7.55 11.60
N ASN A 233 9.82 8.68 11.09
CA ASN A 233 10.63 9.64 10.36
C ASN A 233 10.27 11.08 10.76
N PRO A 234 11.25 12.01 10.82
CA PRO A 234 10.99 13.40 11.21
C PRO A 234 9.96 14.15 10.34
N MET A 235 9.79 13.74 9.08
CA MET A 235 8.89 14.39 8.11
C MET A 235 7.44 13.91 8.22
N ARG A 236 7.18 12.85 9.00
CA ARG A 236 5.87 12.20 9.19
C ARG A 236 5.24 11.65 7.91
N TYR A 237 6.07 11.30 6.91
CA TYR A 237 5.58 10.64 5.72
C TYR A 237 5.15 9.20 6.01
N PRO A 238 4.09 8.70 5.37
CA PRO A 238 3.68 7.30 5.48
C PRO A 238 4.75 6.40 4.87
N ALA A 239 5.47 5.67 5.72
CA ALA A 239 6.52 4.77 5.27
C ALA A 239 6.62 3.54 6.17
N LYS A 240 7.21 2.47 5.66
CA LYS A 240 7.40 1.21 6.35
C LYS A 240 8.36 0.31 5.57
N ASP A 241 9.40 -0.15 6.24
CA ASP A 241 10.27 -1.22 5.77
C ASP A 241 10.12 -2.47 6.66
N ARG A 242 9.47 -3.52 6.15
CA ARG A 242 9.40 -4.82 6.86
C ARG A 242 10.67 -5.66 6.67
N SER A 243 11.52 -5.32 5.70
CA SER A 243 12.77 -6.04 5.43
C SER A 243 13.83 -5.77 6.50
N GLY A 244 13.78 -4.59 7.14
CA GLY A 244 14.74 -4.14 8.14
C GLY A 244 16.13 -3.92 7.57
N ARG A 245 16.24 -3.56 6.29
CA ARG A 245 17.49 -3.42 5.55
C ARG A 245 17.69 -2.04 4.95
N LEU A 246 16.62 -1.27 4.80
CA LEU A 246 16.67 0.04 4.20
C LEU A 246 17.09 1.08 5.23
N ASP A 247 17.81 2.09 4.79
CA ASP A 247 18.07 3.29 5.58
C ASP A 247 16.85 4.20 5.56
N LEU A 248 16.82 5.20 6.46
CA LEU A 248 15.73 6.18 6.54
C LEU A 248 15.47 6.82 5.16
N GLN A 249 16.56 7.19 4.49
CA GLN A 249 16.56 7.75 3.14
C GLN A 249 17.36 6.87 2.20
N GLU A 250 16.82 6.63 1.01
CA GLU A 250 17.52 5.97 -0.10
C GLU A 250 17.39 6.83 -1.35
N PRO A 251 18.31 6.75 -2.33
CA PRO A 251 18.10 7.35 -3.64
C PRO A 251 16.80 6.83 -4.27
N ALA A 252 16.06 7.68 -5.00
CA ALA A 252 14.85 7.28 -5.71
C ALA A 252 15.15 6.39 -6.94
N HIS A 253 15.64 5.17 -6.68
CA HIS A 253 16.05 4.18 -7.66
C HIS A 253 15.51 2.80 -7.25
N LEU A 254 14.43 2.36 -7.91
CA LEU A 254 13.70 1.17 -7.50
C LEU A 254 14.52 -0.12 -7.62
N GLY A 255 15.34 -0.27 -8.67
CA GLY A 255 16.22 -1.43 -8.81
C GLY A 255 17.20 -1.61 -7.65
N LYS A 256 17.91 -0.54 -7.25
CA LYS A 256 18.82 -0.53 -6.10
C LYS A 256 18.07 -0.79 -4.79
N LEU A 257 16.90 -0.19 -4.60
CA LEU A 257 16.05 -0.43 -3.44
C LEU A 257 15.69 -1.92 -3.33
N MET A 258 15.23 -2.53 -4.43
CA MET A 258 14.88 -3.95 -4.50
C MET A 258 16.08 -4.87 -4.23
N GLN A 259 17.25 -4.53 -4.76
CA GLN A 259 18.50 -5.25 -4.50
C GLN A 259 18.84 -5.20 -3.00
N LYS A 260 18.74 -4.04 -2.36
CA LYS A 260 19.01 -3.88 -0.92
C LYS A 260 18.01 -4.67 -0.07
N ILE A 261 16.72 -4.65 -0.41
CA ILE A 261 15.67 -5.45 0.26
C ILE A 261 15.96 -6.95 0.18
N LYS A 262 16.44 -7.44 -0.97
CA LYS A 262 16.78 -8.86 -1.19
C LYS A 262 18.16 -9.25 -0.69
N GLY A 263 18.99 -8.27 -0.32
CA GLY A 263 20.35 -8.48 0.15
C GLY A 263 20.44 -9.24 1.49
N PRO A 264 21.66 -9.53 1.94
CA PRO A 264 21.88 -10.16 3.23
C PRO A 264 21.27 -9.33 4.36
N VAL A 265 20.61 -10.00 5.30
CA VAL A 265 20.04 -9.38 6.50
C VAL A 265 21.19 -9.12 7.48
N LYS A 266 21.38 -7.86 7.95
CA LYS A 266 22.18 -7.62 9.17
C LYS A 266 21.59 -8.46 10.31
N SER A 267 22.40 -9.05 11.18
CA SER A 267 21.88 -10.00 12.17
C SER A 267 20.78 -9.33 13.01
N ALA A 268 19.79 -10.11 13.49
CA ALA A 268 18.71 -9.53 14.30
C ALA A 268 19.26 -8.85 15.58
N LEU A 269 20.37 -9.37 16.11
CA LEU A 269 21.08 -8.83 17.28
C LEU A 269 21.71 -7.45 17.01
N GLU A 270 22.09 -7.15 15.77
CA GLU A 270 22.61 -5.83 15.39
C GLU A 270 21.52 -4.82 15.05
N ARG A 271 20.26 -5.28 14.86
CA ARG A 271 19.13 -4.43 14.44
C ARG A 271 18.13 -4.14 15.55
N LEU A 272 18.12 -4.94 16.61
CA LEU A 272 17.16 -4.85 17.70
C LEU A 272 17.89 -4.37 18.95
N GLU A 273 17.66 -3.12 19.32
CA GLU A 273 18.06 -2.61 20.63
C GLU A 273 17.02 -3.03 21.66
N TYR A 274 17.41 -3.90 22.57
CA TYR A 274 16.61 -4.31 23.73
C TYR A 274 17.05 -3.50 24.94
N GLY A 275 16.76 -2.20 24.94
CA GLY A 275 16.98 -1.33 26.09
C GLY A 275 15.70 -1.18 26.93
N ASP A 276 15.85 -0.97 28.23
CA ASP A 276 14.75 -0.47 29.06
C ASP A 276 14.27 0.87 28.48
N PRO A 277 12.95 1.14 28.48
CA PRO A 277 12.45 2.43 28.04
C PRO A 277 13.11 3.54 28.87
N PRO A 278 13.51 4.66 28.25
CA PRO A 278 14.08 5.78 29.01
C PRO A 278 13.08 6.21 30.11
N PRO A 279 13.55 6.66 31.28
CA PRO A 279 12.68 7.11 32.36
C PRO A 279 11.69 8.13 31.82
N GLN A 280 10.39 7.82 31.88
CA GLN A 280 9.37 8.75 31.44
C GLN A 280 9.37 9.95 32.39
N ALA A 281 9.53 11.16 31.85
CA ALA A 281 9.27 12.37 32.61
C ALA A 281 7.78 12.36 32.99
N MET A 282 7.46 12.19 34.28
CA MET A 282 6.10 12.34 34.78
C MET A 282 5.69 13.80 34.58
N THR A 283 4.95 14.09 33.51
CA THR A 283 4.22 15.36 33.42
C THR A 283 3.12 15.31 34.48
N PRO A 284 3.07 16.26 35.44
CA PRO A 284 1.99 16.32 36.41
C PRO A 284 0.66 16.40 35.67
N ILE A 285 -0.23 15.47 35.99
CA ILE A 285 -1.62 15.52 35.55
C ILE A 285 -2.20 16.75 36.23
N ASN A 286 -2.53 17.80 35.47
CA ASN A 286 -3.25 18.95 36.03
C ASN A 286 -4.59 18.44 36.57
N GLU A 287 -4.72 18.37 37.89
CA GLU A 287 -5.98 18.10 38.54
C GLU A 287 -6.99 19.20 38.17
N PRO A 288 -8.26 18.86 37.89
CA PRO A 288 -9.28 19.86 37.64
C PRO A 288 -9.51 20.68 38.91
N SER A 289 -9.29 21.99 38.79
CA SER A 289 -9.58 23.02 39.79
C SER A 289 -11.00 22.85 40.35
N THR A 290 -11.10 22.38 41.59
CA THR A 290 -12.32 22.46 42.39
C THR A 290 -12.44 23.90 42.89
N ALA A 291 -13.28 24.69 42.22
CA ALA A 291 -13.72 25.98 42.71
C ALA A 291 -14.51 25.77 44.02
N VAL A 292 -13.85 26.02 45.16
CA VAL A 292 -14.48 26.06 46.48
C VAL A 292 -15.43 27.25 46.53
N ARG A 293 -16.74 26.97 46.52
CA ARG A 293 -17.77 27.92 46.94
C ARG A 293 -17.74 28.01 48.46
N THR A 294 -17.13 29.05 49.01
CA THR A 294 -17.28 29.42 50.43
C THR A 294 -18.67 29.98 50.66
N ALA A 295 -19.55 29.18 51.26
CA ALA A 295 -20.76 29.68 51.91
C ALA A 295 -20.38 30.21 53.29
N THR A 296 -20.41 31.54 53.46
CA THR A 296 -20.32 32.19 54.77
C THR A 296 -21.60 31.95 55.53
N ASN A 297 -21.54 31.11 56.56
CA ASN A 297 -22.61 30.90 57.53
C ASN A 297 -22.25 31.70 58.79
N THR A 298 -22.81 32.91 58.94
CA THR A 298 -22.76 33.68 60.18
C THR A 298 -23.83 33.15 61.13
N GLY A 299 -23.41 32.31 62.07
CA GLY A 299 -24.21 31.92 63.23
C GLY A 299 -24.31 33.06 64.24
N GLY A 300 -25.52 33.27 64.76
CA GLY A 300 -25.76 34.12 65.92
C GLY A 300 -25.36 33.44 67.22
N GLN A 301 -24.89 34.27 68.16
CA GLN A 301 -24.97 34.03 69.60
C GLN A 301 -25.24 35.38 70.29
N SER A 302 -26.06 35.28 71.35
CA SER A 302 -26.63 36.27 72.27
C SER A 302 -27.71 37.21 71.73
#